data_AF-A0A7S2NFS4-F1
#
_entry.id   AF-A0A7S2NFS4-F1
#
_cell.length_a   1.000
_cell.length_b   1.000
_cell.length_c   1.000
_cell.angle_alpha   90.00
_cell.angle_beta   90.00
_cell.angle_gamma   90.00
#
_symmetry.space_group_name_H-M   'P 1'
#
loop_
_entity.id
_entity.type
_entity.pdbx_description
1 polymer ?
#
loop_
_entity_poly.entity_id
_entity_poly.type
_entity_poly.pdbx_seq_one_letter_code
_entity_poly.pdbx_strand_id
1 'polypeptide(L)'
;GGKGGKGWRAHGGKLQAWLHVAQLTDDGSLDVPSDVQIVVEIGANTRNTLDRELLPIAPSTFLISFEPLLDKFASLLARNSRPDTRTPLGFHNPRGMVLPFAVSGDANGVAQFKISGRTDGCASLLDPVSSYYSLDCTNTSGILERRAVPTVSLEVVLGSWLKGKRVELAKVDAQGLDVGVVRSAGRYIDQLMAVQLEVVRDRPPLRCEPQYAAEAGRSSEAKCGVLVDAMKELGYRPYDTNCAAHKFKEAGGCEAEMMFVRPGFDASLVRRFCTTQRPPSCGPGAWSLPEHRANWSPQMKQWAQEVSAHWPESEMAAAPAAERVPRWRRGPRG
;
A
#
# COMPACT_ATOMS: atom_id res chain seq x y z
N GLY A 1 14.15 -36.74 12.40
CA GLY A 1 13.77 -37.47 11.18
C GLY A 1 12.27 -37.42 11.02
N GLY A 2 11.77 -36.51 10.18
CA GLY A 2 10.33 -36.41 9.88
C GLY A 2 9.98 -37.30 8.69
N LYS A 3 8.91 -38.09 8.81
CA LYS A 3 8.33 -38.87 7.70
C LYS A 3 8.07 -37.92 6.54
N GLY A 4 8.83 -38.07 5.44
CA GLY A 4 8.71 -37.25 4.25
C GLY A 4 7.31 -37.33 3.69
N GLY A 5 6.49 -36.31 3.96
CA GLY A 5 5.23 -36.11 3.26
C GLY A 5 5.51 -35.96 1.77
N LYS A 6 4.56 -36.40 0.93
CA LYS A 6 4.67 -36.17 -0.52
C LYS A 6 4.82 -34.66 -0.77
N GLY A 7 5.86 -34.27 -1.53
CA GLY A 7 6.12 -32.86 -1.89
C GLY A 7 5.03 -32.22 -2.76
N TRP A 8 4.02 -33.00 -3.13
CA TRP A 8 2.82 -32.58 -3.84
C TRP A 8 1.61 -33.43 -3.43
N ARG A 9 0.41 -32.92 -3.70
CA ARG A 9 -0.85 -33.64 -3.53
C ARG A 9 -1.87 -33.23 -4.58
N ALA A 10 -2.66 -34.20 -5.05
CA ALA A 10 -3.84 -33.95 -5.87
C ALA A 10 -5.10 -34.28 -5.03
N HIS A 11 -5.96 -33.30 -4.79
CA HIS A 11 -7.18 -33.49 -4.00
C HIS A 11 -8.21 -32.40 -4.30
N GLY A 12 -9.50 -32.75 -4.35
CA GLY A 12 -10.59 -31.78 -4.53
C GLY A 12 -10.47 -30.94 -5.80
N GLY A 13 -10.06 -31.55 -6.92
CA GLY A 13 -9.85 -30.84 -8.19
C GLY A 13 -8.62 -29.92 -8.23
N LYS A 14 -7.73 -29.98 -7.22
CA LYS A 14 -6.53 -29.15 -7.13
C LYS A 14 -5.28 -30.01 -7.18
N LEU A 15 -4.27 -29.56 -7.91
CA LEU A 15 -2.90 -30.04 -7.83
C LEU A 15 -2.09 -29.01 -7.04
N GLN A 16 -1.45 -29.46 -5.96
CA GLN A 16 -0.69 -28.60 -5.05
C GLN A 16 0.72 -29.16 -4.88
N ALA A 17 1.70 -28.27 -4.77
CA ALA A 17 3.08 -28.61 -4.47
C ALA A 17 3.64 -27.66 -3.42
N TRP A 18 4.63 -28.14 -2.66
CA TRP A 18 5.39 -27.30 -1.75
C TRP A 18 6.57 -26.69 -2.51
N LEU A 19 6.65 -25.38 -2.52
CA LEU A 19 7.70 -24.63 -3.20
C LEU A 19 8.48 -23.83 -2.16
N HIS A 20 9.81 -23.89 -2.24
CA HIS A 20 10.69 -22.96 -1.52
C HIS A 20 10.60 -21.60 -2.23
N VAL A 21 10.41 -20.50 -1.49
CA VAL A 21 10.15 -19.18 -2.10
C VAL A 21 11.15 -18.09 -1.73
N ALA A 22 11.93 -18.29 -0.66
CA ALA A 22 13.06 -17.45 -0.29
C ALA A 22 13.99 -18.20 0.64
N GLN A 23 15.30 -17.99 0.49
CA GLN A 23 16.29 -18.49 1.44
C GLN A 23 16.29 -17.59 2.69
N LEU A 24 16.20 -18.21 3.86
CA LEU A 24 16.36 -17.53 5.15
C LEU A 24 17.80 -17.68 5.65
N THR A 25 18.21 -16.72 6.49
CA THR A 25 19.45 -16.81 7.27
C THR A 25 19.32 -17.85 8.38
N ASP A 26 20.42 -18.17 9.07
CA ASP A 26 20.45 -19.19 10.14
C ASP A 26 19.52 -18.88 11.32
N ASP A 27 19.20 -17.59 11.55
CA ASP A 27 18.27 -17.17 12.61
C ASP A 27 16.80 -17.14 12.15
N GLY A 28 16.53 -17.53 10.90
CA GLY A 28 15.20 -17.55 10.28
C GLY A 28 14.69 -16.20 9.77
N SER A 29 15.56 -15.18 9.64
CA SER A 29 15.21 -13.90 9.02
C SER A 29 15.41 -13.91 7.49
N LEU A 30 14.82 -12.92 6.81
CA LEU A 30 15.16 -12.62 5.42
C LEU A 30 16.55 -12.00 5.36
N ASP A 31 17.31 -12.35 4.32
CA ASP A 31 18.63 -11.78 4.04
C ASP A 31 18.53 -10.33 3.54
N VAL A 32 18.26 -9.42 4.46
CA VAL A 32 18.17 -7.97 4.25
C VAL A 32 19.41 -7.30 4.85
N PRO A 33 20.18 -6.53 4.05
CA PRO A 33 21.34 -5.79 4.56
C PRO A 33 21.01 -4.95 5.81
N SER A 34 22.01 -4.72 6.66
CA SER A 34 21.84 -3.99 7.92
C SER A 34 21.78 -2.46 7.77
N ASP A 35 22.31 -1.93 6.67
CA ASP A 35 22.57 -0.51 6.43
C ASP A 35 21.68 0.09 5.34
N VAL A 36 20.49 -0.49 5.13
CA VAL A 36 19.53 -0.08 4.09
C VAL A 36 18.20 0.38 4.69
N GLN A 37 17.52 1.25 3.97
CA GLN A 37 16.13 1.61 4.21
C GLN A 37 15.24 0.48 3.69
N ILE A 38 14.40 -0.08 4.56
CA ILE A 38 13.47 -1.15 4.16
C ILE A 38 12.17 -0.52 3.70
N VAL A 39 11.71 -0.95 2.53
CA VAL A 39 10.39 -0.60 1.99
C VAL A 39 9.62 -1.88 1.71
N VAL A 40 8.35 -1.88 2.08
CA VAL A 40 7.44 -3.01 1.87
C VAL A 40 6.37 -2.60 0.86
N GLU A 41 6.07 -3.49 -0.08
CA GLU A 41 5.01 -3.32 -1.06
C GLU A 41 4.04 -4.50 -0.96
N ILE A 42 2.75 -4.21 -0.77
CA ILE A 42 1.69 -5.20 -0.58
C ILE A 42 0.70 -5.05 -1.72
N GLY A 43 0.44 -6.15 -2.44
CA GLY A 43 -0.38 -6.12 -3.64
C GLY A 43 0.36 -5.59 -4.86
N ALA A 44 1.63 -5.98 -5.00
CA ALA A 44 2.53 -5.43 -6.02
C ALA A 44 2.00 -5.55 -7.45
N ASN A 45 1.22 -6.60 -7.76
CA ASN A 45 0.70 -6.90 -9.09
C ASN A 45 1.80 -6.83 -10.16
N THR A 46 1.51 -6.38 -11.38
CA THR A 46 2.51 -6.26 -12.45
C THR A 46 2.77 -4.83 -12.95
N ARG A 47 2.00 -3.84 -12.48
CA ARG A 47 2.07 -2.43 -12.87
C ARG A 47 2.41 -1.55 -11.68
N ASN A 48 2.99 -0.38 -11.94
CA ASN A 48 3.28 0.65 -10.93
C ASN A 48 4.00 0.08 -9.69
N THR A 49 5.00 -0.78 -9.93
CA THR A 49 5.71 -1.53 -8.90
C THR A 49 6.89 -0.73 -8.38
N LEU A 50 7.13 -0.78 -7.07
CA LEU A 50 8.19 0.02 -6.43
C LEU A 50 9.60 -0.38 -6.89
N ASP A 51 9.80 -1.58 -7.43
CA ASP A 51 11.08 -1.96 -8.03
C ASP A 51 11.45 -1.10 -9.24
N ARG A 52 10.44 -0.64 -10.00
CA ARG A 52 10.61 0.25 -11.16
C ARG A 52 10.58 1.72 -10.78
N GLU A 53 9.73 2.09 -9.83
CA GLU A 53 9.51 3.50 -9.50
C GLU A 53 10.51 4.00 -8.44
N LEU A 54 10.80 3.20 -7.41
CA LEU A 54 11.59 3.63 -6.27
C LEU A 54 13.06 3.22 -6.37
N LEU A 55 13.35 1.95 -6.68
CA LEU A 55 14.73 1.47 -6.62
C LEU A 55 15.72 2.26 -7.50
N PRO A 56 15.39 2.71 -8.73
CA PRO A 56 16.33 3.47 -9.56
C PRO A 56 16.80 4.79 -8.94
N ILE A 57 16.02 5.36 -8.01
CA ILE A 57 16.24 6.70 -7.45
C ILE A 57 16.58 6.66 -5.95
N ALA A 58 16.42 5.51 -5.30
CA ALA A 58 16.73 5.28 -3.91
C ALA A 58 17.75 4.13 -3.78
N PRO A 59 19.06 4.40 -3.98
CA PRO A 59 20.10 3.36 -4.02
C PRO A 59 20.33 2.67 -2.68
N SER A 60 20.01 3.34 -1.57
CA SER A 60 20.10 2.82 -0.20
C SER A 60 18.84 2.07 0.25
N THR A 61 17.90 1.77 -0.65
CA THR A 61 16.65 1.08 -0.33
C THR A 61 16.72 -0.39 -0.70
N PHE A 62 16.15 -1.22 0.17
CA PHE A 62 15.83 -2.62 -0.06
C PHE A 62 14.31 -2.82 -0.05
N LEU A 63 13.78 -3.43 -1.12
CA LEU A 63 12.35 -3.63 -1.31
C LEU A 63 11.93 -5.07 -0.98
N ILE A 64 10.80 -5.22 -0.30
CA ILE A 64 10.13 -6.51 -0.10
C ILE A 64 8.71 -6.40 -0.62
N SER A 65 8.43 -7.06 -1.73
CA SER A 65 7.12 -7.05 -2.38
C SER A 65 6.34 -8.34 -2.09
N PHE A 66 5.03 -8.22 -1.94
CA PHE A 66 4.11 -9.32 -1.72
C PHE A 66 3.11 -9.41 -2.88
N GLU A 67 3.08 -10.56 -3.57
CA GLU A 67 2.20 -10.84 -4.69
C GLU A 67 1.67 -12.29 -4.65
N PRO A 68 0.43 -12.55 -4.19
CA PRO A 68 -0.08 -13.90 -4.00
C PRO A 68 -0.41 -14.66 -5.28
N LEU A 69 -0.64 -13.98 -6.41
CA LEU A 69 -0.96 -14.64 -7.66
C LEU A 69 0.31 -15.21 -8.27
N LEU A 70 0.38 -16.54 -8.33
CA LEU A 70 1.58 -17.26 -8.75
C LEU A 70 2.09 -16.85 -10.14
N ASP A 71 1.21 -16.55 -11.10
CA ASP A 71 1.59 -16.08 -12.43
C ASP A 71 2.20 -14.67 -12.40
N LYS A 72 1.73 -13.79 -11.51
CA LYS A 72 2.26 -12.44 -11.35
C LYS A 72 3.56 -12.43 -10.57
N PHE A 73 3.63 -13.21 -9.48
CA PHE A 73 4.87 -13.50 -8.77
C PHE A 73 5.98 -14.02 -9.70
N ALA A 74 5.66 -15.00 -10.56
CA ALA A 74 6.61 -15.53 -11.53
C ALA A 74 7.05 -14.46 -12.55
N SER A 75 6.13 -13.60 -13.01
CA SER A 75 6.45 -12.48 -13.90
C SER A 75 7.39 -11.45 -13.23
N LEU A 76 7.16 -11.14 -11.95
CA LEU A 76 8.02 -10.24 -11.18
C LEU A 76 9.43 -10.84 -11.00
N LEU A 77 9.53 -12.11 -10.62
CA LEU A 77 10.83 -12.80 -10.51
C LEU A 77 11.59 -12.83 -11.84
N ALA A 78 10.89 -13.11 -12.94
CA ALA A 78 11.50 -13.20 -14.26
C ALA A 78 12.03 -11.86 -14.79
N ARG A 79 11.54 -10.72 -14.28
CA ARG A 79 11.77 -9.38 -14.84
C ARG A 79 13.25 -9.01 -15.01
N ASN A 80 14.11 -9.40 -14.06
CA ASN A 80 15.55 -9.13 -14.11
C ASN A 80 16.38 -10.42 -14.25
N SER A 81 15.73 -11.54 -14.57
CA SER A 81 16.42 -12.81 -14.79
C SER A 81 17.17 -12.77 -16.12
N ARG A 82 18.41 -13.29 -16.15
CA ARG A 82 19.19 -13.46 -17.37
C ARG A 82 19.34 -14.95 -17.69
N PRO A 83 19.34 -15.33 -18.98
CA PRO A 83 19.68 -16.69 -19.38
C PRO A 83 20.98 -17.16 -18.73
N ASP A 84 21.02 -18.42 -18.31
CA ASP A 84 22.19 -19.10 -17.71
C ASP A 84 22.73 -18.50 -16.40
N THR A 85 22.06 -17.52 -15.82
CA THR A 85 22.38 -16.97 -14.49
C THR A 85 21.41 -17.49 -13.45
N ARG A 86 21.94 -17.80 -12.26
CA ARG A 86 21.12 -18.14 -11.10
C ARG A 86 21.02 -16.93 -10.19
N THR A 87 19.81 -16.60 -9.79
CA THR A 87 19.53 -15.61 -8.74
C THR A 87 19.08 -16.35 -7.49
N PRO A 88 19.50 -15.93 -6.28
CA PRO A 88 18.96 -16.48 -5.05
C PRO A 88 17.44 -16.42 -5.03
N LEU A 89 16.81 -17.45 -4.47
CA LEU A 89 15.36 -17.60 -4.48
C LEU A 89 14.67 -16.42 -3.78
N GLY A 90 13.60 -15.91 -4.39
CA GLY A 90 12.84 -14.75 -3.90
C GLY A 90 13.39 -13.40 -4.36
N PHE A 91 14.66 -13.31 -4.77
CA PHE A 91 15.21 -12.04 -5.28
C PHE A 91 14.78 -11.82 -6.73
N HIS A 92 14.05 -10.73 -6.97
CA HIS A 92 13.75 -10.23 -8.32
C HIS A 92 14.68 -9.07 -8.72
N ASN A 93 15.43 -8.51 -7.76
CA ASN A 93 16.39 -7.41 -7.95
C ASN A 93 17.54 -7.60 -6.92
N PRO A 94 18.79 -7.15 -7.20
CA PRO A 94 19.86 -7.17 -6.20
C PRO A 94 19.52 -6.47 -4.87
N ARG A 95 18.53 -5.57 -4.89
CA ARG A 95 18.01 -4.85 -3.72
C ARG A 95 16.51 -5.08 -3.52
N GLY A 96 15.98 -6.21 -3.97
CA GLY A 96 14.55 -6.46 -3.95
C GLY A 96 14.18 -7.94 -3.91
N MET A 97 13.36 -8.31 -2.93
CA MET A 97 12.71 -9.60 -2.84
C MET A 97 11.23 -9.47 -3.22
N VAL A 98 10.67 -10.51 -3.82
CA VAL A 98 9.23 -10.70 -4.00
C VAL A 98 8.84 -12.04 -3.38
N LEU A 99 7.71 -12.08 -2.67
CA LEU A 99 7.24 -13.26 -1.95
C LEU A 99 5.77 -13.56 -2.31
N PRO A 100 5.40 -14.84 -2.50
CA PRO A 100 4.08 -15.20 -3.02
C PRO A 100 3.02 -15.34 -1.91
N PHE A 101 2.93 -14.37 -1.01
CA PHE A 101 1.95 -14.35 0.08
C PHE A 101 0.97 -13.19 -0.08
N ALA A 102 -0.29 -13.44 0.26
CA ALA A 102 -1.23 -12.36 0.51
C ALA A 102 -1.01 -11.89 1.94
N VAL A 103 -0.76 -10.59 2.14
CA VAL A 103 -0.74 -10.04 3.48
C VAL A 103 -2.19 -9.89 3.95
N SER A 104 -2.53 -10.50 5.08
CA SER A 104 -3.90 -10.56 5.61
C SER A 104 -4.05 -9.74 6.88
N GLY A 105 -5.29 -9.39 7.22
CA GLY A 105 -5.60 -8.66 8.46
C GLY A 105 -5.49 -9.49 9.73
N ASP A 106 -5.72 -10.80 9.65
CA ASP A 106 -6.00 -11.65 10.82
C ASP A 106 -5.52 -13.12 10.69
N ALA A 107 -5.03 -13.56 9.53
CA ALA A 107 -4.85 -14.98 9.24
C ALA A 107 -3.47 -15.34 8.69
N ASN A 108 -2.72 -16.17 9.42
CA ASN A 108 -1.56 -16.88 8.88
C ASN A 108 -2.01 -18.27 8.40
N GLY A 109 -1.74 -18.65 7.15
CA GLY A 109 -2.17 -19.95 6.63
C GLY A 109 -2.46 -19.94 5.14
N VAL A 110 -3.63 -20.46 4.77
CA VAL A 110 -4.10 -20.49 3.38
C VAL A 110 -5.51 -19.92 3.33
N ALA A 111 -5.75 -18.96 2.44
CA ALA A 111 -7.06 -18.35 2.23
C ALA A 111 -7.51 -18.47 0.77
N GLN A 112 -8.81 -18.28 0.55
CA GLN A 112 -9.35 -18.12 -0.81
C GLN A 112 -9.17 -16.68 -1.25
N PHE A 113 -8.31 -16.48 -2.26
CA PHE A 113 -8.16 -15.24 -3.00
C PHE A 113 -9.17 -15.24 -4.15
N LYS A 114 -9.93 -14.16 -4.29
CA LYS A 114 -11.00 -14.02 -5.27
C LYS A 114 -10.48 -13.11 -6.37
N ILE A 115 -10.62 -13.55 -7.61
CA ILE A 115 -10.17 -12.79 -8.78
C ILE A 115 -11.43 -12.39 -9.54
N SER A 116 -11.78 -11.11 -9.49
CA SER A 116 -12.92 -10.58 -10.23
C SER A 116 -12.47 -10.04 -11.58
N GLY A 117 -13.19 -10.38 -12.64
CA GLY A 117 -12.90 -9.84 -13.97
C GLY A 117 -11.64 -10.43 -14.61
N ARG A 118 -10.91 -9.61 -15.38
CA ARG A 118 -9.81 -10.05 -16.27
C ARG A 118 -8.43 -9.52 -15.89
N THR A 119 -8.35 -8.58 -14.95
CA THR A 119 -7.09 -7.95 -14.55
C THR A 119 -6.69 -8.36 -13.14
N ASP A 120 -5.39 -8.44 -12.89
CA ASP A 120 -4.80 -8.86 -11.62
C ASP A 120 -5.03 -7.85 -10.49
N GLY A 121 -5.10 -6.57 -10.83
CA GLY A 121 -5.49 -5.50 -9.91
C GLY A 121 -6.91 -5.61 -9.36
N CYS A 122 -7.71 -6.59 -9.79
CA CYS A 122 -9.08 -6.81 -9.30
C CYS A 122 -9.18 -8.07 -8.40
N ALA A 123 -8.06 -8.46 -7.78
CA ALA A 123 -7.98 -9.65 -6.94
C ALA A 123 -7.82 -9.27 -5.46
N SER A 124 -8.59 -9.91 -4.59
CA SER A 124 -8.61 -9.60 -3.16
C SER A 124 -8.86 -10.83 -2.28
N LEU A 125 -8.48 -10.72 -1.01
CA LEU A 125 -8.94 -11.64 0.03
C LEU A 125 -10.41 -11.41 0.40
N LEU A 126 -10.97 -10.25 0.06
CA LEU A 126 -12.35 -9.87 0.31
C LEU A 126 -13.25 -10.24 -0.88
N ASP A 127 -14.54 -10.45 -0.62
CA ASP A 127 -15.49 -10.73 -1.69
C ASP A 127 -15.79 -9.42 -2.47
N PRO A 128 -15.81 -9.45 -3.81
CA PRO A 128 -16.21 -8.29 -4.60
C PRO A 128 -17.69 -7.98 -4.38
N VAL A 129 -18.04 -6.72 -4.11
CA VAL A 129 -19.43 -6.26 -3.89
C VAL A 129 -19.90 -5.25 -4.93
N SER A 130 -18.97 -4.68 -5.68
CA SER A 130 -19.24 -3.70 -6.70
C SER A 130 -18.27 -3.88 -7.86
N SER A 131 -18.76 -3.67 -9.08
CA SER A 131 -17.92 -3.60 -10.28
C SER A 131 -17.81 -2.17 -10.82
N TYR A 132 -18.22 -1.20 -10.00
CA TYR A 132 -18.47 0.19 -10.41
C TYR A 132 -17.26 0.88 -11.04
N TYR A 133 -16.04 0.54 -10.63
CA TYR A 133 -14.82 1.26 -11.04
C TYR A 133 -14.17 0.75 -12.31
N SER A 134 -14.43 -0.48 -12.70
CA SER A 134 -13.78 -1.04 -13.87
C SER A 134 -14.62 -2.16 -14.47
N LEU A 135 -14.95 -1.99 -15.75
CA LEU A 135 -15.46 -3.07 -16.59
C LEU A 135 -14.49 -4.27 -16.59
N ASP A 136 -13.20 -4.01 -16.44
CA ASP A 136 -12.18 -5.08 -16.36
C ASP A 136 -12.21 -5.83 -15.03
N CYS A 137 -12.68 -5.19 -13.94
CA CYS A 137 -12.97 -5.86 -12.68
C CYS A 137 -14.37 -6.50 -12.65
N THR A 138 -15.20 -6.27 -13.68
CA THR A 138 -16.53 -6.85 -13.76
C THR A 138 -16.42 -8.31 -14.18
N ASN A 139 -16.98 -9.20 -13.36
CA ASN A 139 -17.10 -10.61 -13.70
C ASN A 139 -18.19 -10.82 -14.77
N THR A 140 -17.86 -10.54 -16.02
CA THR A 140 -18.78 -10.68 -17.16
C THR A 140 -19.14 -12.13 -17.49
N SER A 141 -18.38 -13.12 -17.01
CA SER A 141 -18.67 -14.54 -17.21
C SER A 141 -19.57 -15.13 -16.12
N GLY A 142 -19.80 -14.40 -15.02
CA GLY A 142 -20.51 -14.88 -13.84
C GLY A 142 -19.73 -15.91 -13.00
N ILE A 143 -18.53 -16.32 -13.41
CA ILE A 143 -17.70 -17.29 -12.70
C ILE A 143 -16.59 -16.56 -11.96
N LEU A 144 -16.69 -16.47 -10.64
CA LEU A 144 -15.64 -15.88 -9.81
C LEU A 144 -14.52 -16.91 -9.63
N GLU A 145 -13.36 -16.66 -10.21
CA GLU A 145 -12.20 -17.51 -10.02
C GLU A 145 -11.71 -17.39 -8.57
N ARG A 146 -11.43 -18.54 -7.94
CA ARG A 146 -10.93 -18.63 -6.57
C ARG A 146 -9.63 -19.42 -6.54
N ARG A 147 -8.58 -18.81 -5.99
CA ARG A 147 -7.28 -19.45 -5.80
C ARG A 147 -6.99 -19.61 -4.31
N ALA A 148 -6.46 -20.77 -3.93
CA ALA A 148 -5.89 -20.94 -2.59
C ALA A 148 -4.50 -20.32 -2.58
N VAL A 149 -4.29 -19.28 -1.78
CA VAL A 149 -3.00 -18.58 -1.65
C VAL A 149 -2.53 -18.63 -0.21
N PRO A 150 -1.21 -18.67 0.05
CA PRO A 150 -0.72 -18.58 1.40
C PRO A 150 -0.90 -17.14 1.92
N THR A 151 -1.20 -17.01 3.21
CA THR A 151 -1.42 -15.73 3.87
C THR A 151 -0.45 -15.52 5.03
N VAL A 152 -0.06 -14.27 5.24
CA VAL A 152 0.81 -13.86 6.34
C VAL A 152 0.35 -12.52 6.91
N SER A 153 0.53 -12.30 8.20
CA SER A 153 0.31 -11.00 8.86
C SER A 153 1.58 -10.14 8.84
N LEU A 154 1.44 -8.82 8.89
CA LEU A 154 2.59 -7.93 9.06
C LEU A 154 3.32 -8.17 10.39
N GLU A 155 2.65 -8.64 11.44
CA GLU A 155 3.31 -8.99 12.71
C GLU A 155 4.37 -10.09 12.51
N VAL A 156 4.06 -11.10 11.69
CA VAL A 156 5.03 -12.16 11.34
C VAL A 156 6.15 -11.61 10.45
N VAL A 157 5.82 -10.80 9.44
CA VAL A 157 6.83 -10.20 8.55
C VAL A 157 7.79 -9.32 9.35
N LEU A 158 7.26 -8.35 10.11
CA LEU A 158 8.04 -7.40 10.89
C LEU A 158 8.80 -8.10 12.03
N GLY A 159 8.14 -8.99 12.77
CA GLY A 159 8.73 -9.64 13.94
C GLY A 159 9.68 -10.78 13.61
N SER A 160 9.26 -11.71 12.76
CA SER A 160 10.02 -12.95 12.51
C SER A 160 10.99 -12.77 11.35
N TRP A 161 10.52 -12.25 10.22
CA TRP A 161 11.32 -12.16 9.00
C TRP A 161 12.26 -10.95 9.00
N LEU A 162 11.83 -9.84 9.58
CA LEU A 162 12.61 -8.61 9.68
C LEU A 162 13.21 -8.37 11.07
N LYS A 163 12.93 -9.23 12.07
CA LYS A 163 13.51 -9.14 13.43
C LYS A 163 13.31 -7.77 14.08
N GLY A 164 12.16 -7.14 13.83
CA GLY A 164 11.81 -5.82 14.35
C GLY A 164 12.57 -4.67 13.69
N LYS A 165 13.25 -4.89 12.56
CA LYS A 165 13.83 -3.79 11.77
C LYS A 165 12.74 -2.80 11.35
N ARG A 166 13.11 -1.52 11.39
CA ARG A 166 12.28 -0.40 10.98
C ARG A 166 12.02 -0.45 9.47
N VAL A 167 10.77 -0.20 9.08
CA VAL A 167 10.31 -0.07 7.70
C VAL A 167 9.96 1.40 7.47
N GLU A 168 10.66 2.03 6.52
CA GLU A 168 10.48 3.46 6.25
C GLU A 168 9.16 3.75 5.54
N LEU A 169 8.73 2.84 4.66
CA LEU A 169 7.48 2.96 3.91
C LEU A 169 6.87 1.59 3.65
N ALA A 170 5.58 1.45 3.90
CA ALA A 170 4.75 0.36 3.41
C ALA A 170 3.72 0.89 2.40
N LYS A 171 3.81 0.50 1.13
CA LYS A 171 2.76 0.73 0.15
C LYS A 171 1.78 -0.44 0.22
N VAL A 172 0.51 -0.16 0.50
CA VAL A 172 -0.53 -1.16 0.63
C VAL A 172 -1.62 -0.90 -0.38
N ASP A 173 -1.78 -1.87 -1.28
CA ASP A 173 -2.85 -1.95 -2.26
C ASP A 173 -3.44 -3.37 -2.16
N ALA A 174 -4.13 -3.62 -1.05
CA ALA A 174 -4.74 -4.90 -0.72
C ALA A 174 -6.24 -4.92 -1.07
N GLN A 175 -6.65 -4.05 -2.01
CA GLN A 175 -7.97 -4.08 -2.64
C GLN A 175 -9.09 -4.11 -1.59
N GLY A 176 -9.12 -3.08 -0.73
CA GLY A 176 -10.12 -2.87 0.32
C GLY A 176 -9.75 -3.45 1.69
N LEU A 177 -8.68 -4.25 1.80
CA LEU A 177 -8.16 -4.79 3.07
C LEU A 177 -7.06 -3.90 3.68
N ASP A 178 -6.87 -2.71 3.16
CA ASP A 178 -5.68 -1.87 3.38
C ASP A 178 -5.42 -1.58 4.86
N VAL A 179 -6.43 -1.11 5.59
CA VAL A 179 -6.34 -0.85 7.03
C VAL A 179 -6.19 -2.15 7.83
N GLY A 180 -6.91 -3.21 7.45
CA GLY A 180 -6.78 -4.54 8.06
C GLY A 180 -5.34 -5.06 8.00
N VAL A 181 -4.70 -4.92 6.84
CA VAL A 181 -3.27 -5.25 6.64
C VAL A 181 -2.38 -4.44 7.58
N VAL A 182 -2.59 -3.13 7.71
CA VAL A 182 -1.80 -2.30 8.64
C VAL A 182 -2.01 -2.75 10.08
N ARG A 183 -3.25 -3.00 10.51
CA ARG A 183 -3.56 -3.51 11.85
C ARG A 183 -2.89 -4.84 12.15
N SER A 184 -2.72 -5.70 11.14
CA SER A 184 -2.04 -6.98 11.29
C SER A 184 -0.57 -6.87 11.72
N ALA A 185 0.02 -5.66 11.72
CA ALA A 185 1.35 -5.42 12.28
C ALA A 185 1.42 -5.66 13.80
N GLY A 186 0.27 -5.61 14.48
CA GLY A 186 0.15 -5.93 15.90
C GLY A 186 1.12 -5.11 16.75
N ARG A 187 1.90 -5.80 17.60
CA ARG A 187 2.89 -5.15 18.47
C ARG A 187 4.06 -4.48 17.74
N TYR A 188 4.22 -4.72 16.44
CA TYR A 188 5.28 -4.11 15.63
C TYR A 188 4.78 -2.94 14.78
N ILE A 189 3.56 -2.45 15.01
CA ILE A 189 3.03 -1.28 14.31
C ILE A 189 3.98 -0.08 14.40
N ASP A 190 4.71 0.06 15.52
CA ASP A 190 5.68 1.13 15.73
C ASP A 190 6.87 1.10 14.76
N GLN A 191 7.14 -0.04 14.12
CA GLN A 191 8.22 -0.21 13.15
C GLN A 191 7.84 0.30 11.74
N LEU A 192 6.56 0.52 11.47
CA LEU A 192 6.06 1.05 10.21
C LEU A 192 5.97 2.58 10.28
N MET A 193 6.95 3.29 9.70
CA MET A 193 7.06 4.74 9.87
C MET A 193 6.10 5.53 8.98
N ALA A 194 5.90 5.06 7.76
CA ALA A 194 4.93 5.59 6.83
C ALA A 194 4.18 4.46 6.14
N VAL A 195 2.92 4.73 5.84
CA VAL A 195 2.04 3.82 5.11
C VAL A 195 1.34 4.60 4.02
N GLN A 196 1.40 4.11 2.79
CA GLN A 196 0.64 4.63 1.65
C GLN A 196 -0.51 3.67 1.36
N LEU A 197 -1.74 4.17 1.39
CA LEU A 197 -2.97 3.41 1.21
C LEU A 197 -3.77 3.97 0.03
N GLU A 198 -4.53 3.13 -0.66
CA GLU A 198 -5.60 3.61 -1.55
C GLU A 198 -6.83 4.01 -0.73
N VAL A 199 -7.43 5.15 -1.08
CA VAL A 199 -8.59 5.73 -0.40
C VAL A 199 -9.69 6.04 -1.41
N VAL A 200 -10.94 5.80 -1.01
CA VAL A 200 -12.13 6.06 -1.82
C VAL A 200 -12.80 7.36 -1.37
N ARG A 201 -13.21 8.20 -2.32
CA ARG A 201 -13.85 9.49 -2.05
C ARG A 201 -15.11 9.35 -1.20
N ASP A 202 -15.26 10.22 -0.20
CA ASP A 202 -16.41 10.23 0.71
C ASP A 202 -17.67 10.87 0.09
N ARG A 203 -17.49 11.87 -0.78
CA ARG A 203 -18.55 12.84 -1.13
C ARG A 203 -18.81 12.96 -2.64
N PRO A 204 -20.01 13.45 -3.02
CA PRO A 204 -20.40 13.78 -4.40
C PRO A 204 -19.40 14.71 -5.12
N PRO A 205 -19.45 14.79 -6.47
CA PRO A 205 -20.57 14.41 -7.35
C PRO A 205 -20.65 12.92 -7.71
N LEU A 206 -19.59 12.15 -7.49
CA LEU A 206 -19.53 10.73 -7.87
C LEU A 206 -19.92 9.84 -6.69
N ARG A 207 -20.87 8.92 -6.89
CA ARG A 207 -21.19 7.87 -5.92
C ARG A 207 -20.14 6.77 -6.06
N CYS A 208 -19.05 6.94 -5.34
CA CYS A 208 -17.99 5.94 -5.27
C CYS A 208 -18.45 4.85 -4.28
N GLU A 209 -18.70 3.62 -4.70
CA GLU A 209 -19.03 2.50 -3.79
C GLU A 209 -17.84 1.56 -3.67
N PRO A 210 -17.42 1.14 -2.47
CA PRO A 210 -16.28 0.23 -2.30
C PRO A 210 -16.37 -0.99 -3.23
N GLN A 211 -15.26 -1.35 -3.85
CA GLN A 211 -15.22 -2.48 -4.78
C GLN A 211 -15.39 -3.82 -4.06
N TYR A 212 -14.92 -3.92 -2.82
CA TYR A 212 -14.92 -5.14 -2.02
C TYR A 212 -15.67 -4.96 -0.71
N ALA A 213 -16.16 -6.08 -0.20
CA ALA A 213 -16.82 -6.17 1.09
C ALA A 213 -15.90 -5.67 2.21
N ALA A 214 -16.50 -5.30 3.33
CA ALA A 214 -15.74 -5.10 4.56
C ALA A 214 -15.22 -6.43 5.11
N GLU A 215 -14.18 -6.36 5.95
CA GLU A 215 -13.81 -7.48 6.82
C GLU A 215 -15.01 -7.91 7.68
N ALA A 216 -15.08 -9.20 8.01
CA ALA A 216 -16.15 -9.73 8.84
C ALA A 216 -16.19 -9.00 10.20
N GLY A 217 -17.36 -8.45 10.55
CA GLY A 217 -17.55 -7.71 11.80
C GLY A 217 -17.04 -6.27 11.79
N ARG A 218 -16.64 -5.73 10.62
CA ARG A 218 -16.21 -4.33 10.48
C ARG A 218 -17.02 -3.60 9.42
N SER A 219 -17.05 -2.27 9.49
CA SER A 219 -17.50 -1.42 8.39
C SER A 219 -16.46 -1.41 7.27
N SER A 220 -16.86 -1.07 6.05
CA SER A 220 -15.88 -0.87 4.96
C SER A 220 -15.04 0.37 5.30
N GLU A 221 -13.73 0.18 5.37
CA GLU A 221 -12.76 1.24 5.68
C GLU A 221 -12.10 1.79 4.40
N ALA A 222 -12.73 1.57 3.24
CA ALA A 222 -12.23 2.13 1.98
C ALA A 222 -12.49 3.64 1.89
N LYS A 223 -13.51 4.15 2.58
CA LYS A 223 -13.88 5.57 2.56
C LYS A 223 -12.85 6.41 3.28
N CYS A 224 -12.41 7.49 2.63
CA CYS A 224 -11.31 8.32 3.10
C CYS A 224 -11.48 8.78 4.55
N GLY A 225 -12.65 9.31 4.95
CA GLY A 225 -12.85 9.78 6.32
C GLY A 225 -12.74 8.66 7.36
N VAL A 226 -13.35 7.50 7.07
CA VAL A 226 -13.29 6.31 7.92
C VAL A 226 -11.85 5.79 8.03
N LEU A 227 -11.13 5.76 6.91
CA LEU A 227 -9.75 5.34 6.84
C LEU A 227 -8.81 6.28 7.63
N VAL A 228 -9.02 7.60 7.55
CA VAL A 228 -8.27 8.58 8.35
C VAL A 228 -8.46 8.35 9.83
N ASP A 229 -9.70 8.14 10.29
CA ASP A 229 -10.00 7.88 11.69
C ASP A 229 -9.36 6.56 12.16
N ALA A 230 -9.46 5.50 11.36
CA ALA A 230 -8.82 4.22 11.66
C ALA A 230 -7.29 4.33 11.74
N MET A 231 -6.65 5.04 10.81
CA MET A 231 -5.20 5.25 10.84
C MET A 231 -4.77 6.11 12.04
N LYS A 232 -5.61 7.06 12.47
CA LYS A 232 -5.38 7.85 13.68
C LYS A 232 -5.40 6.99 14.95
N GLU A 233 -6.32 6.05 15.04
CA GLU A 233 -6.36 5.07 16.16
C GLU A 233 -5.09 4.22 16.22
N LEU A 234 -4.46 3.95 15.07
CA LEU A 234 -3.18 3.25 14.97
C LEU A 234 -1.96 4.16 15.21
N GLY A 235 -2.18 5.42 15.61
CA GLY A 235 -1.12 6.37 15.94
C GLY A 235 -0.44 7.00 14.72
N TYR A 236 -1.09 6.97 13.56
CA TYR A 236 -0.65 7.73 12.39
C TYR A 236 -1.39 9.06 12.29
N ARG A 237 -0.81 9.97 11.50
CA ARG A 237 -1.51 11.15 11.01
C ARG A 237 -1.45 11.19 9.49
N PRO A 238 -2.48 11.73 8.82
CA PRO A 238 -2.41 11.97 7.39
C PRO A 238 -1.23 12.91 7.10
N TYR A 239 -0.43 12.55 6.11
CA TYR A 239 0.62 13.41 5.61
C TYR A 239 0.00 14.43 4.66
N ASP A 240 -0.43 15.55 5.27
CA ASP A 240 -0.80 16.80 4.58
C ASP A 240 -2.04 16.74 3.67
N THR A 241 -2.89 15.74 3.84
CA THR A 241 -4.04 15.50 2.98
C THR A 241 -5.32 15.49 3.78
N ASN A 242 -6.39 15.99 3.16
CA ASN A 242 -7.74 15.78 3.64
C ASN A 242 -8.56 15.16 2.51
N CYS A 243 -9.66 14.52 2.88
CA CYS A 243 -10.54 13.80 1.96
C CYS A 243 -11.23 14.69 0.92
N ALA A 244 -11.10 16.02 1.02
CA ALA A 244 -11.69 16.98 0.11
C ALA A 244 -10.69 17.53 -0.94
N ALA A 245 -9.39 17.55 -0.64
CA ALA A 245 -8.35 18.16 -1.47
C ALA A 245 -7.55 17.15 -2.33
N HIS A 246 -7.88 15.87 -2.29
CA HIS A 246 -7.19 14.87 -3.09
C HIS A 246 -7.68 14.87 -4.55
N LYS A 247 -6.74 14.93 -5.50
CA LYS A 247 -7.00 14.62 -6.89
C LYS A 247 -7.16 13.10 -7.03
N PHE A 248 -8.41 12.64 -6.95
CA PHE A 248 -8.73 11.24 -7.20
C PHE A 248 -8.45 10.92 -8.68
N LYS A 249 -7.82 9.78 -8.98
CA LYS A 249 -7.29 9.38 -10.30
C LYS A 249 -8.33 9.67 -11.40
N GLU A 250 -7.90 10.34 -12.47
CA GLU A 250 -8.73 10.93 -13.53
C GLU A 250 -9.57 9.90 -14.34
N ALA A 251 -9.32 8.60 -14.20
CA ALA A 251 -10.08 7.54 -14.89
C ALA A 251 -11.41 7.15 -14.21
N GLY A 252 -11.83 7.87 -13.17
CA GLY A 252 -13.10 7.64 -12.48
C GLY A 252 -13.34 8.52 -11.26
N GLY A 253 -12.35 9.32 -10.82
CA GLY A 253 -12.52 10.35 -9.79
C GLY A 253 -12.87 9.84 -8.40
N CYS A 254 -12.67 8.54 -8.14
CA CYS A 254 -13.11 7.87 -6.92
C CYS A 254 -12.01 7.32 -6.03
N GLU A 255 -10.82 7.02 -6.57
CA GLU A 255 -9.67 6.50 -5.82
C GLU A 255 -8.50 7.47 -5.81
N ALA A 256 -7.83 7.60 -4.68
CA ALA A 256 -6.61 8.37 -4.51
C ALA A 256 -5.64 7.55 -3.67
N GLU A 257 -4.35 7.85 -3.75
CA GLU A 257 -3.38 7.29 -2.81
C GLU A 257 -3.08 8.34 -1.76
N MET A 258 -3.11 7.92 -0.50
CA MET A 258 -2.92 8.79 0.64
C MET A 258 -1.85 8.22 1.55
N MET A 259 -0.97 9.09 2.04
CA MET A 259 0.12 8.69 2.92
C MET A 259 -0.18 9.07 4.37
N PHE A 260 0.18 8.17 5.27
CA PHE A 260 0.04 8.28 6.72
C PHE A 260 1.41 8.12 7.36
N VAL A 261 1.74 8.96 8.34
CA VAL A 261 3.08 8.98 8.95
C VAL A 261 3.01 8.97 10.46
N ARG A 262 4.07 8.45 11.08
CA ARG A 262 4.31 8.51 12.53
C ARG A 262 5.31 9.61 12.91
N PRO A 263 5.36 10.02 14.19
CA PRO A 263 6.45 10.85 14.69
C PRO A 263 7.83 10.22 14.38
N GLY A 264 8.80 11.03 13.97
CA GLY A 264 10.15 10.56 13.62
C GLY A 264 10.29 9.95 12.22
N PHE A 265 9.24 10.00 11.39
CA PHE A 265 9.33 9.66 9.97
C PHE A 265 10.28 10.61 9.23
N ASP A 266 11.21 10.04 8.45
CA ASP A 266 12.09 10.82 7.57
C ASP A 266 11.42 11.08 6.21
N ALA A 267 10.98 12.32 6.02
CA ALA A 267 10.36 12.74 4.78
C ALA A 267 11.30 12.73 3.56
N SER A 268 12.62 12.55 3.74
CA SER A 268 13.61 12.62 2.64
C SER A 268 13.37 11.56 1.56
N LEU A 269 13.04 10.32 1.95
CA LEU A 269 12.78 9.21 1.03
C LEU A 269 11.56 9.51 0.15
N VAL A 270 10.45 9.89 0.78
CA VAL A 270 9.20 10.19 0.08
C VAL A 270 9.32 11.45 -0.78
N ARG A 271 10.01 12.48 -0.29
CA ARG A 271 10.33 13.66 -1.12
C ARG A 271 11.07 13.24 -2.38
N ARG A 272 12.13 12.44 -2.26
CA ARG A 272 12.93 11.99 -3.41
C ARG A 272 12.11 11.15 -4.38
N PHE A 273 11.31 10.22 -3.87
CA PHE A 273 10.41 9.40 -4.67
C PHE A 273 9.54 10.29 -5.57
N CYS A 274 8.92 11.29 -4.98
CA CYS A 274 7.90 12.08 -5.65
C CYS A 274 8.41 13.24 -6.47
N THR A 275 9.52 13.86 -6.10
CA THR A 275 10.17 14.84 -6.97
C THR A 275 10.65 14.20 -8.27
N THR A 276 11.01 12.92 -8.22
CA THR A 276 11.62 12.21 -9.35
C THR A 276 10.61 11.49 -10.22
N GLN A 277 9.72 10.69 -9.62
CA GLN A 277 8.72 9.92 -10.38
C GLN A 277 7.49 10.75 -10.74
N ARG A 278 7.21 11.82 -9.98
CA ARG A 278 6.01 12.66 -10.13
C ARG A 278 4.72 11.84 -10.36
N PRO A 279 4.49 10.73 -9.63
CA PRO A 279 3.29 9.95 -9.87
C PRO A 279 2.07 10.80 -9.51
N PRO A 280 0.87 10.50 -10.02
CA PRO A 280 -0.34 11.30 -9.77
C PRO A 280 -0.66 11.46 -8.27
N SER A 281 -0.23 10.51 -7.45
CA SER A 281 -0.32 10.58 -5.99
C SER A 281 0.56 11.68 -5.39
N CYS A 282 1.56 12.16 -6.13
CA CYS A 282 2.47 13.22 -5.74
C CYS A 282 2.19 14.64 -6.23
N GLY A 283 1.07 15.19 -5.75
CA GLY A 283 0.72 16.60 -5.85
C GLY A 283 1.68 17.59 -5.15
N PRO A 284 1.23 18.82 -4.85
CA PRO A 284 1.97 19.83 -4.09
C PRO A 284 1.44 20.05 -2.67
N GLY A 285 0.15 19.76 -2.45
CA GLY A 285 -0.50 19.81 -1.14
C GLY A 285 -0.43 18.51 -0.35
N ALA A 286 -0.04 17.38 -0.95
CA ALA A 286 0.04 16.08 -0.28
C ALA A 286 1.43 15.71 0.30
N TRP A 287 2.29 16.70 0.61
CA TRP A 287 3.77 16.51 0.56
C TRP A 287 4.57 16.98 1.76
N SER A 288 3.89 17.49 2.78
CA SER A 288 4.59 18.11 3.89
C SER A 288 3.64 18.46 4.99
N LEU A 289 3.91 17.98 6.20
CA LEU A 289 3.23 18.57 7.34
C LEU A 289 3.42 20.11 7.32
N PRO A 290 2.46 20.92 7.78
CA PRO A 290 2.57 22.37 7.76
C PRO A 290 3.92 22.87 8.29
N GLU A 291 4.45 22.21 9.32
CA GLU A 291 5.79 22.46 9.89
C GLU A 291 6.96 22.19 8.92
N HIS A 292 6.82 21.24 7.99
CA HIS A 292 7.84 20.92 6.98
C HIS A 292 7.86 21.94 5.84
N ARG A 293 6.71 22.55 5.49
CA ARG A 293 6.60 23.56 4.42
C ARG A 293 7.41 24.81 4.71
N ALA A 294 7.52 25.18 5.99
CA ALA A 294 8.31 26.32 6.43
C ALA A 294 9.78 26.21 5.96
N ASN A 295 10.31 24.98 5.89
CA ASN A 295 11.70 24.69 5.56
C ASN A 295 11.92 24.31 4.09
N TRP A 296 10.93 24.49 3.21
CA TRP A 296 11.09 24.19 1.79
C TRP A 296 12.07 25.14 1.11
N SER A 297 12.92 24.57 0.24
CA SER A 297 13.78 25.38 -0.64
C SER A 297 12.94 26.20 -1.63
N PRO A 298 13.48 27.30 -2.19
CA PRO A 298 12.80 28.06 -3.23
C PRO A 298 12.37 27.19 -4.42
N GLN A 299 13.21 26.24 -4.84
CA GLN A 299 12.91 25.30 -5.93
C GLN A 299 11.72 24.39 -5.58
N MET A 300 11.64 23.91 -4.33
CA MET A 300 10.50 23.10 -3.89
C MET A 300 9.20 23.90 -3.85
N LYS A 301 9.26 25.16 -3.39
CA LYS A 301 8.10 26.07 -3.38
C LYS A 301 7.61 26.36 -4.80
N GLN A 302 8.52 26.62 -5.74
CA GLN A 302 8.19 26.85 -7.14
C GLN A 302 7.57 25.61 -7.79
N TRP A 303 8.19 24.44 -7.63
CA TRP A 303 7.62 23.18 -8.12
C TRP A 303 6.23 22.93 -7.54
N ALA A 304 6.02 23.18 -6.25
CA ALA A 304 4.71 23.02 -5.62
C ALA A 304 3.66 23.97 -6.25
N GLN A 305 4.04 25.21 -6.58
CA GLN A 305 3.17 26.15 -7.28
C GLN A 305 2.85 25.68 -8.71
N GLU A 306 3.85 25.19 -9.46
CA GLU A 306 3.66 24.67 -10.83
C GLU A 306 2.69 23.48 -10.88
N VAL A 307 2.83 22.55 -9.93
CA VAL A 307 1.91 21.42 -9.83
C VAL A 307 0.50 21.90 -9.43
N SER A 308 0.40 22.88 -8.51
CA SER A 308 -0.90 23.40 -8.03
C SER A 308 -1.63 24.21 -9.10
N ALA A 309 -0.92 24.86 -10.02
CA ALA A 309 -1.51 25.70 -11.05
C ALA A 309 -2.45 24.94 -12.00
N HIS A 310 -2.32 23.62 -12.06
CA HIS A 310 -3.16 22.74 -12.87
C HIS A 310 -4.32 22.11 -12.07
N TRP A 311 -4.54 22.55 -10.82
CA TRP A 311 -5.59 22.02 -9.94
C TRP A 311 -6.89 22.81 -10.11
N PRO A 312 -8.06 22.14 -10.12
CA PRO A 312 -9.35 22.83 -10.14
C PRO A 312 -9.51 23.76 -8.92
N GLU A 313 -10.03 24.97 -9.12
CA GLU A 313 -10.28 25.93 -8.02
C GLU A 313 -11.13 25.34 -6.89
N SER A 314 -12.04 24.41 -7.21
CA SER A 314 -12.88 23.71 -6.23
C SER A 314 -12.09 22.83 -5.26
N GLU A 315 -10.93 22.30 -5.65
CA GLU A 315 -10.05 21.51 -4.79
C GLU A 315 -9.18 22.42 -3.90
N MET A 316 -8.84 23.62 -4.38
CA MET A 316 -8.09 24.62 -3.59
C MET A 316 -8.96 25.32 -2.53
N ALA A 317 -10.26 25.50 -2.79
CA ALA A 317 -11.19 26.17 -1.88
C ALA A 317 -11.63 25.33 -0.66
N ALA A 318 -11.37 24.01 -0.67
CA ALA A 318 -11.79 23.08 0.37
C ALA A 318 -10.81 22.91 1.54
N ALA A 319 -9.69 23.65 1.56
CA ALA A 319 -8.89 23.78 2.77
C ALA A 319 -9.79 24.36 3.87
N PRO A 320 -9.88 23.77 5.08
CA PRO A 320 -10.61 24.38 6.16
C PRO A 320 -10.00 25.77 6.35
N ALA A 321 -10.79 26.82 6.12
CA ALA A 321 -10.44 28.13 6.63
C ALA A 321 -10.21 27.91 8.12
N ALA A 322 -8.93 27.93 8.54
CA ALA A 322 -8.54 27.72 9.93
C ALA A 322 -9.57 28.41 10.79
N GLU A 323 -10.28 27.64 11.64
CA GLU A 323 -11.40 28.12 12.43
C GLU A 323 -11.05 29.51 12.94
N ARG A 324 -11.67 30.53 12.34
CA ARG A 324 -11.59 31.88 12.88
C ARG A 324 -12.39 31.80 14.14
N VAL A 325 -11.72 31.44 15.24
CA VAL A 325 -12.24 31.59 16.60
C VAL A 325 -12.86 32.98 16.63
N PRO A 326 -14.18 33.09 16.85
CA PRO A 326 -14.82 34.39 16.91
C PRO A 326 -14.07 35.18 17.99
N ARG A 327 -13.41 36.28 17.59
CA ARG A 327 -12.95 37.28 18.54
C ARG A 327 -14.22 37.78 19.23
N TRP A 328 -14.49 37.24 20.42
CA TRP A 328 -15.44 37.82 21.35
C TRP A 328 -15.00 39.26 21.57
N ARG A 329 -15.71 40.20 20.94
CA ARG A 329 -15.63 41.60 21.30
C ARG A 329 -16.08 41.68 22.76
N ARG A 330 -15.14 41.96 23.66
CA ARG A 330 -15.49 42.47 24.98
C ARG A 330 -16.29 43.74 24.74
N GLY A 331 -17.58 43.69 25.03
CA GLY A 331 -18.42 44.89 25.07
C GLY A 331 -17.84 45.88 26.10
N PRO A 332 -18.01 47.19 25.87
CA PRO A 332 -17.59 48.20 26.82
C PRO A 332 -18.41 48.04 28.11
N ARG A 333 -17.73 48.03 29.26
CA ARG A 333 -18.40 48.27 30.54
C ARG A 333 -18.79 49.74 30.57
N GLY A 334 -20.09 49.98 30.52
CA GLY A 334 -20.75 51.24 30.88
C GLY A 334 -21.88 50.89 31.83
#